data_AF-G4F735-F1
#
_entry.id   AF-G4F735-F1
#
_cell.length_a   1.000
_cell.length_b   1.000
_cell.length_c   1.000
_cell.angle_alpha   90.00
_cell.angle_beta   90.00
_cell.angle_gamma   90.00
#
_symmetry.space_group_name_H-M   'P 1'
#
loop_
_entity.id
_entity.type
_entity.pdbx_description
1 polymer ?
#
loop_
_entity_poly.entity_id
_entity_poly.type
_entity_poly.pdbx_seq_one_letter_code
_entity_poly.pdbx_strand_id
1 'polypeptide(L)' 'MDTKESKTPEEQKEHIIGERVPEDFESSKPHLQPEAKKRPGGMYKLLPLVIIILGVIVVSIIVLGIINRGN' A
#
# COMPACT_ATOMS: atom_id res chain seq x y z
N MET A 1 0.23 -42.51 -6.25
CA MET A 1 0.53 -41.16 -6.75
C MET A 1 0.94 -41.33 -8.19
N ASP A 2 -0.02 -41.18 -9.11
CA ASP A 2 0.17 -41.42 -10.54
C ASP A 2 0.74 -40.17 -11.20
N THR A 3 2.07 -40.10 -11.31
CA THR A 3 2.74 -39.12 -12.17
C THR A 3 2.65 -39.60 -13.62
N LYS A 4 1.49 -39.43 -14.25
CA LYS A 4 1.37 -39.59 -15.71
C LYS A 4 2.16 -38.47 -16.37
N GLU A 5 3.36 -38.80 -16.84
CA GLU A 5 4.12 -37.94 -17.75
C GLU A 5 3.26 -37.68 -19.00
N SER A 6 2.77 -36.45 -19.11
CA SER A 6 2.00 -35.95 -20.26
C SER A 6 2.86 -36.08 -21.53
N LYS A 7 2.56 -37.09 -22.35
CA LYS A 7 3.39 -37.51 -23.48
C LYS A 7 3.18 -36.67 -24.75
N THR A 8 2.22 -35.75 -24.75
CA THR A 8 1.88 -34.95 -25.93
C THR A 8 1.96 -33.45 -25.65
N PRO A 9 2.43 -32.62 -26.61
CA PRO A 9 2.50 -31.17 -26.44
C PRO A 9 1.13 -30.50 -26.22
N GLU A 10 0.04 -31.12 -26.71
CA GLU A 10 -1.31 -30.62 -26.48
C GLU A 10 -1.76 -30.83 -25.02
N GLU A 11 -1.55 -32.02 -24.44
CA GLU A 11 -1.92 -32.30 -23.04
C GLU A 11 -1.15 -31.44 -22.04
N GLN A 12 0.11 -31.10 -22.33
CA GLN A 12 0.90 -30.18 -21.48
C GLN A 12 0.29 -28.78 -21.45
N LYS A 13 -0.27 -28.30 -22.56
CA LYS A 13 -0.92 -26.98 -22.61
C LYS A 13 -2.19 -26.99 -21.77
N GLU A 14 -3.01 -28.04 -21.87
CA GLU A 14 -4.22 -28.17 -21.07
C GLU A 14 -3.93 -28.27 -19.58
N HIS A 15 -2.88 -29.01 -19.19
CA HIS A 15 -2.43 -29.09 -17.79
C HIS A 15 -2.02 -27.72 -17.26
N ILE A 16 -1.23 -26.96 -18.03
CA ILE A 16 -0.80 -25.61 -17.63
C ILE A 16 -1.98 -24.65 -17.51
N ILE A 17 -3.00 -24.77 -18.37
CA ILE A 17 -4.18 -23.91 -18.32
C ILE A 17 -5.06 -24.26 -17.11
N GLY A 18 -5.30 -25.55 -16.88
CA GLY A 18 -6.07 -26.04 -15.74
C GLY A 18 -5.42 -25.74 -14.38
N GLU A 19 -4.09 -25.68 -14.31
CA GLU A 19 -3.37 -25.36 -13.08
C GLU A 19 -3.31 -23.84 -12.79
N ARG A 20 -3.32 -23.00 -13.83
CA ARG A 20 -3.29 -21.54 -13.67
C ARG A 20 -4.63 -20.94 -13.30
N VAL A 21 -5.72 -21.58 -13.73
CA VAL A 21 -7.08 -21.09 -13.51
C VAL A 21 -7.63 -21.81 -12.29
N PRO A 22 -7.95 -21.10 -11.19
CA PRO A 22 -8.60 -21.72 -10.04
C PRO A 22 -9.88 -22.45 -10.47
N GLU A 23 -10.20 -23.59 -9.85
CA GLU A 23 -11.43 -24.36 -10.13
C GLU A 23 -12.69 -23.48 -10.06
N ASP A 24 -12.65 -22.46 -9.19
CA ASP A 24 -13.77 -21.58 -8.92
C ASP A 24 -13.80 -20.34 -9.83
N PHE A 25 -12.88 -20.18 -10.79
CA PHE A 25 -12.68 -18.94 -11.56
C PHE A 25 -13.98 -18.40 -12.19
N GLU A 26 -14.77 -19.27 -12.82
CA GLU A 26 -16.06 -18.94 -13.46
C GLU A 26 -17.16 -18.55 -12.46
N SER A 27 -17.09 -19.08 -11.23
CA SER A 27 -18.06 -18.79 -10.16
C SER A 27 -17.61 -17.67 -9.22
N SER A 28 -16.33 -17.31 -9.28
CA SER A 28 -15.70 -16.37 -8.39
C SER A 28 -16.24 -14.96 -8.66
N LYS A 29 -16.88 -14.38 -7.64
CA LYS A 29 -17.25 -12.97 -7.68
C LYS A 29 -16.06 -12.15 -7.19
N PRO A 30 -15.77 -10.99 -7.79
CA PRO A 30 -14.78 -10.07 -7.25
C PRO A 30 -15.10 -9.81 -5.78
N HIS A 31 -14.18 -10.16 -4.88
CA HIS A 31 -14.40 -9.91 -3.47
C HIS A 31 -14.48 -8.39 -3.28
N LEU A 32 -15.64 -7.90 -2.85
CA LEU A 32 -15.78 -6.49 -2.48
C LEU A 32 -14.89 -6.29 -1.26
N GLN A 33 -13.77 -5.57 -1.42
CA GLN A 33 -12.86 -5.24 -0.32
C GLN A 33 -13.26 -3.89 0.29
N PRO A 34 -14.13 -3.84 1.31
CA PRO A 34 -14.52 -2.58 1.95
C PRO A 34 -13.32 -1.88 2.60
N GLU A 35 -12.33 -2.65 3.07
CA GLU A 35 -11.10 -2.11 3.66
C GLU A 35 -10.24 -1.34 2.64
N ALA A 36 -10.16 -1.81 1.40
CA ALA A 36 -9.46 -1.11 0.32
C ALA A 36 -10.16 0.20 -0.08
N LYS A 37 -11.48 0.32 0.17
CA LYS A 37 -12.25 1.55 -0.05
C LYS A 37 -12.12 2.54 1.10
N LYS A 38 -11.56 2.13 2.25
CA LYS A 38 -11.39 2.99 3.41
C LYS A 38 -10.28 3.98 3.11
N ARG A 39 -10.61 5.28 3.16
CA ARG A 39 -9.59 6.33 3.05
C ARG A 39 -8.58 6.19 4.20
N PRO A 40 -7.29 6.44 3.96
CA PRO A 40 -6.30 6.44 5.03
C PRO A 40 -6.74 7.41 6.12
N GLY A 41 -6.70 6.95 7.38
CA GLY A 41 -7.08 7.75 8.54
C GLY A 41 -6.19 8.99 8.66
N GLY A 42 -6.71 10.07 9.22
CA GLY A 42 -6.08 11.40 9.22
C GLY A 42 -4.71 11.54 9.91
N MET A 43 -4.13 10.46 10.46
CA MET A 43 -2.81 10.48 11.11
C MET A 43 -1.67 10.91 10.16
N TYR A 44 -1.79 10.68 8.85
CA TYR A 44 -0.78 11.17 7.89
C TYR A 44 -0.68 12.70 7.86
N LYS A 45 -1.72 13.42 8.32
CA LYS A 45 -1.72 14.89 8.42
C LYS A 45 -0.98 15.40 9.66
N LEU A 46 -0.68 14.53 10.61
CA LEU A 46 -0.09 14.89 11.88
C LEU A 46 1.40 15.22 11.73
N LEU A 47 2.12 14.47 10.90
CA LEU A 47 3.53 14.72 10.60
C LEU A 47 3.78 16.11 10.00
N PRO A 48 3.11 16.55 8.91
CA PRO A 48 3.31 17.90 8.38
C PRO A 48 2.87 19.00 9.36
N LEU A 49 1.82 18.76 10.16
CA LEU A 49 1.39 19.71 11.18
C LEU A 49 2.49 19.95 12.23
N VAL A 50 3.12 18.87 12.72
CA VAL A 50 4.23 18.97 13.69
C VAL A 50 5.42 19.72 13.11
N ILE A 51 5.76 19.49 11.83
CA ILE A 51 6.86 20.19 11.16
C ILE A 51 6.59 21.70 11.10
N ILE A 52 5.36 22.10 10.76
CA ILE A 52 4.97 23.52 10.71
C ILE A 52 5.11 24.16 12.10
N ILE A 53 4.58 23.51 13.15
CA ILE A 53 4.66 24.01 14.52
C ILE A 53 6.13 24.16 14.96
N LEU A 54 6.96 23.16 14.68
CA LEU A 54 8.38 23.19 15.03
C LEU A 54 9.10 24.34 14.31
N GLY A 55 8.80 24.56 13.03
CA GLY A 55 9.34 25.67 12.25
C GLY A 55 8.98 27.03 12.85
N VAL A 56 7.72 27.23 13.25
CA VAL A 56 7.27 28.48 13.89
C VAL A 56 8.00 28.72 15.22
N ILE A 57 8.18 27.68 16.03
CA ILE A 57 8.89 27.79 17.31
C ILE A 57 10.35 28.20 17.09
N VAL A 58 11.06 27.56 16.16
CA VAL A 58 12.45 27.89 15.85
C VAL A 58 12.59 29.33 15.36
N VAL A 59 11.74 29.76 14.43
CA VAL A 59 11.72 31.15 13.94
C VAL A 59 11.45 32.13 15.08
N SER A 60 10.49 31.83 15.95
CA SER A 60 10.16 32.68 17.09
C SER A 60 11.33 32.86 18.05
N ILE A 61 12.07 31.78 18.35
CA ILE A 61 13.25 31.81 19.21
C ILE A 61 14.36 32.64 18.57
N ILE A 62 14.61 32.47 17.26
CA ILE A 62 15.63 33.25 16.54
C ILE A 62 15.28 34.74 16.56
N VAL A 63 14.04 35.09 16.23
CA VAL A 63 13.57 36.48 16.22
C VAL A 63 13.68 37.11 17.61
N LEU A 64 13.19 36.42 18.65
CA LEU A 64 13.27 36.91 20.02
C LEU A 64 14.72 37.03 20.52
N GLY A 65 15.59 36.07 20.15
CA GLY A 65 17.01 36.10 20.47
C GLY A 65 17.75 37.24 19.77
N ILE A 66 17.41 37.57 18.52
CA ILE A 66 17.98 38.71 17.79
C ILE A 66 17.53 40.03 18.43
N ILE A 67 16.23 40.17 18.74
CA ILE A 67 15.67 41.37 19.38
C ILE A 67 16.35 41.63 20.74
N ASN A 68 16.51 40.60 21.56
CA ASN A 68 17.13 40.73 22.89
C ASN A 68 18.64 41.00 22.85
N ARG A 69 19.31 40.81 21.71
CA ARG A 69 20.76 41.05 21.57
C ARG A 69 21.09 42.46 21.05
N GLY A 70 20.10 43.16 20.50
CA GLY A 70 20.23 44.52 19.98
C GLY A 70 19.77 45.63 20.94
N ASN A 71 19.28 45.28 22.13
CA ASN A 71 18.84 46.17 23.20
C ASN A 71 19.80 46.10 24.39
#